data_AF-A0A2E8L9F0-F1
#
_entry.id   AF-A0A2E8L9F0-F1
#
_cell.length_a   1.000
_cell.length_b   1.000
_cell.length_c   1.000
_cell.angle_alpha   90.00
_cell.angle_beta   90.00
_cell.angle_gamma   90.00
#
_symmetry.space_group_name_H-M   'P 1'
#
loop_
_entity.id
_entity.type
_entity.pdbx_description
1 polymer ?
#
loop_
_entity_poly.entity_id
_entity_poly.type
_entity_poly.pdbx_seq_one_letter_code
_entity_poly.pdbx_strand_id
1 'polypeptide(L)'
;MRTFACVVVLGGLLAAACGPSSVDGAPTEVTTPTTESVSPSTTTTSAPPPTTTTSTTTSTTSSTTTIPDVPPELVLDETGVPVNGQTDGVLITETGWVTPVLSGLAGGRHRVWTPCGRTQDIAGGRFVGSVDFVLDPGHGGSEPGAVGRGGLREADLNLDVTLKLRDALVDAGYSVTMTRQTDVRVPIVTRAEIAQALDPIAFISVHFNAGTDAASTTPGTEMYHQIDSPDSKRLAGLIYEEAFGVLDQFDIGWVALGDAGTLVRPNRAGGDYYGVLRRPAPVVSVLAEYAYLSNPSEEQLVSDPAVQQMLADATVTAIERFLTTDDPGSGFIDDPIFRGYGPSGAGRTTNCTDPPLE
;
A
#
# COMPACT_ATOMS: atom_id res chain seq x y z
N MET A 1 -39.08 20.44 2.34
CA MET A 1 -38.46 21.72 2.75
C MET A 1 -36.98 21.50 2.96
N ARG A 2 -36.18 21.79 1.94
CA ARG A 2 -34.73 22.03 2.01
C ARG A 2 -34.45 23.10 0.97
N THR A 3 -33.86 24.20 1.40
CA THR A 3 -33.71 25.44 0.65
C THR A 3 -32.37 25.40 -0.08
N PHE A 4 -32.38 25.48 -1.42
CA PHE A 4 -31.19 25.74 -2.23
C PHE A 4 -31.27 27.17 -2.77
N ALA A 5 -30.21 27.95 -2.54
CA ALA A 5 -30.03 29.26 -3.12
C ALA A 5 -29.23 29.12 -4.43
N CYS A 6 -29.89 29.39 -5.56
CA CYS A 6 -29.24 29.53 -6.86
C CYS A 6 -28.95 31.01 -7.13
N VAL A 7 -27.70 31.30 -7.50
CA VAL A 7 -27.27 32.59 -8.05
C VAL A 7 -27.72 32.68 -9.51
N VAL A 8 -28.36 33.79 -9.86
CA VAL A 8 -28.90 34.10 -11.19
C VAL A 8 -27.81 34.74 -12.05
N VAL A 9 -27.57 34.20 -13.24
CA VAL A 9 -26.94 34.91 -14.37
C VAL A 9 -27.90 34.88 -15.54
N LEU A 10 -28.30 36.08 -16.01
CA LEU A 10 -29.20 36.29 -17.14
C LEU A 10 -28.46 36.14 -18.49
N GLY A 11 -29.12 35.47 -19.44
CA GLY A 11 -29.09 35.88 -20.85
C GLY A 11 -28.90 34.75 -21.87
N GLY A 12 -29.95 34.44 -22.63
CA GLY A 12 -29.83 33.80 -23.96
C GLY A 12 -30.77 32.63 -24.22
N LEU A 13 -31.94 32.92 -24.81
CA LEU A 13 -32.91 31.96 -25.35
C LEU A 13 -32.27 30.97 -26.36
N LEU A 14 -32.60 29.68 -26.24
CA LEU A 14 -33.24 28.92 -27.31
C LEU A 14 -33.99 27.73 -26.71
N ALA A 15 -35.30 27.68 -26.94
CA ALA A 15 -36.19 26.61 -26.51
C ALA A 15 -36.25 25.53 -27.60
N ALA A 16 -36.10 24.27 -27.20
CA ALA A 16 -36.65 23.12 -27.93
C ALA A 16 -37.14 22.10 -26.89
N ALA A 17 -38.45 21.94 -26.84
CA ALA A 17 -39.14 20.95 -26.03
C ALA A 17 -39.35 19.67 -26.85
N CYS A 18 -39.18 18.51 -26.21
CA CYS A 18 -40.05 17.35 -26.41
C CYS A 18 -39.89 16.38 -25.22
N GLY A 19 -41.02 15.89 -24.72
CA GLY A 19 -41.19 15.26 -23.40
C GLY A 19 -40.88 13.76 -23.32
N PRO A 20 -41.26 13.13 -22.19
CA PRO A 20 -40.80 11.81 -21.79
C PRO A 20 -41.67 10.69 -22.36
N SER A 21 -41.06 9.56 -22.68
CA SER A 21 -41.75 8.28 -22.93
C SER A 21 -41.47 7.33 -21.77
N SER A 22 -42.40 7.30 -20.81
CA SER A 22 -42.55 6.25 -19.81
C SER A 22 -43.37 5.11 -20.42
N VAL A 23 -42.90 3.87 -20.30
CA VAL A 23 -43.73 2.68 -20.49
C VAL A 23 -43.52 1.76 -19.30
N ASP A 24 -44.47 1.85 -18.37
CA ASP A 24 -44.69 0.87 -17.31
C ASP A 24 -45.14 -0.46 -17.92
N GLY A 25 -44.59 -1.56 -17.41
CA GLY A 25 -44.92 -2.91 -17.86
C GLY A 25 -44.54 -3.97 -16.82
N ALA A 26 -45.36 -4.08 -15.76
CA ALA A 26 -45.53 -5.27 -14.92
C ALA A 26 -47.00 -5.26 -14.45
N PRO A 27 -47.69 -6.40 -14.24
CA PRO A 27 -47.17 -7.56 -13.53
C PRO A 27 -47.61 -8.94 -14.06
N THR A 28 -46.91 -10.00 -13.64
CA THR A 28 -47.49 -11.33 -13.53
C THR A 28 -47.00 -12.00 -12.25
N GLU A 29 -47.94 -12.17 -11.32
CA GLU A 29 -47.84 -13.02 -10.14
C GLU A 29 -47.57 -14.47 -10.56
N VAL A 30 -46.62 -15.11 -9.89
CA VAL A 30 -46.62 -16.57 -9.72
C VAL A 30 -46.49 -16.85 -8.22
N THR A 31 -47.52 -17.51 -7.72
CA THR A 31 -47.77 -17.93 -6.33
C THR A 31 -46.76 -18.95 -5.82
N THR A 32 -46.38 -18.77 -4.56
CA THR A 32 -45.67 -19.68 -3.65
C THR A 32 -46.45 -20.96 -3.36
N PRO A 33 -45.75 -22.01 -2.87
CA PRO A 33 -46.26 -22.68 -1.68
C PRO A 33 -45.22 -22.73 -0.55
N THR A 34 -45.73 -22.42 0.64
CA THR A 34 -45.12 -22.46 1.97
C THR A 34 -45.02 -23.90 2.47
N THR A 35 -43.91 -24.27 3.12
CA THR A 35 -43.94 -25.32 4.16
C THR A 35 -42.98 -25.01 5.31
N GLU A 36 -43.60 -24.63 6.41
CA GLU A 36 -43.33 -24.83 7.85
C GLU A 36 -41.92 -25.07 8.40
N SER A 37 -41.63 -24.24 9.41
CA SER A 37 -40.61 -24.34 10.45
C SER A 37 -40.93 -25.46 11.45
N VAL A 38 -39.91 -26.23 11.84
CA VAL A 38 -39.90 -26.97 13.11
C VAL A 38 -38.53 -26.80 13.77
N SER A 39 -38.53 -26.15 14.94
CA SER A 39 -37.45 -26.14 15.92
C SER A 39 -37.67 -27.29 16.92
N PRO A 40 -36.61 -27.84 17.51
CA PRO A 40 -36.72 -28.24 18.92
C PRO A 40 -35.55 -27.73 19.77
N SER A 41 -35.92 -27.48 21.02
CA SER A 41 -35.15 -26.89 22.12
C SER A 41 -34.11 -27.82 22.76
N THR A 42 -33.06 -27.16 23.28
CA THR A 42 -32.36 -27.38 24.57
C THR A 42 -31.92 -28.78 24.99
N THR A 43 -30.63 -28.93 25.29
CA THR A 43 -30.19 -29.38 26.63
C THR A 43 -28.78 -28.86 26.96
N THR A 44 -28.69 -27.97 27.94
CA THR A 44 -27.49 -27.64 28.70
C THR A 44 -27.27 -28.67 29.79
N THR A 45 -26.06 -29.22 29.89
CA THR A 45 -25.60 -29.96 31.08
C THR A 45 -24.27 -29.38 31.54
N SER A 46 -24.30 -28.68 32.67
CA SER A 46 -23.12 -28.24 33.41
C SER A 46 -22.55 -29.39 34.22
N ALA A 47 -21.22 -29.52 34.24
CA ALA A 47 -20.49 -30.38 35.17
C ALA A 47 -19.44 -29.53 35.94
N PRO A 48 -19.22 -29.78 37.25
CA PRO A 48 -18.48 -28.90 38.17
C PRO A 48 -16.96 -28.96 38.03
N PRO A 49 -16.23 -27.93 38.52
CA PRO A 49 -14.77 -27.85 38.39
C PRO A 49 -14.06 -28.72 39.43
N PRO A 50 -12.93 -29.39 39.08
CA PRO A 50 -12.09 -30.03 40.08
C PRO A 50 -11.08 -29.05 40.68
N THR A 51 -10.87 -29.30 41.96
CA THR A 51 -10.16 -28.52 42.97
C THR A 51 -8.64 -28.48 42.78
N THR A 52 -8.07 -27.35 43.20
CA THR A 52 -6.66 -27.03 43.35
C THR A 52 -5.90 -28.09 44.17
N THR A 53 -4.70 -28.48 43.73
CA THR A 53 -3.67 -29.01 44.64
C THR A 53 -2.36 -28.28 44.38
N THR A 54 -1.99 -27.45 45.35
CA THR A 54 -0.72 -26.72 45.41
C THR A 54 0.37 -27.70 45.86
N SER A 55 1.33 -27.98 45.00
CA SER A 55 2.59 -28.63 45.39
C SER A 55 3.71 -27.60 45.26
N THR A 56 4.21 -27.16 46.42
CA THR A 56 5.35 -26.26 46.53
C THR A 56 6.61 -27.11 46.42
N THR A 57 7.39 -26.92 45.36
CA THR A 57 8.73 -27.50 45.24
C THR A 57 9.73 -26.34 45.18
N THR A 58 10.49 -26.19 46.26
CA THR A 58 11.59 -25.24 46.37
C THR A 58 12.75 -25.71 45.49
N SER A 59 13.01 -25.04 44.37
CA SER A 59 14.25 -25.17 43.62
C SER A 59 15.08 -23.91 43.79
N THR A 60 16.13 -24.01 44.59
CA THR A 60 17.21 -23.03 44.68
C THR A 60 18.00 -23.07 43.37
N THR A 61 17.90 -22.01 42.57
CA THR A 61 18.74 -21.85 41.37
C THR A 61 19.53 -20.56 41.51
N SER A 62 20.84 -20.70 41.72
CA SER A 62 21.79 -19.63 41.40
C SER A 62 21.71 -19.38 39.90
N SER A 63 21.28 -18.18 39.50
CA SER A 63 21.43 -17.70 38.13
C SER A 63 22.55 -16.68 38.08
N THR A 64 23.68 -17.16 37.57
CA THR A 64 24.74 -16.42 36.89
C THR A 64 24.15 -15.30 36.04
N THR A 65 24.77 -14.11 36.09
CA THR A 65 24.50 -13.00 35.18
C THR A 65 24.61 -13.49 33.74
N THR A 66 23.47 -13.72 33.09
CA THR A 66 23.40 -13.95 31.65
C THR A 66 23.74 -12.64 30.96
N ILE A 67 24.84 -12.66 30.20
CA ILE A 67 24.98 -11.81 29.01
C ILE A 67 23.69 -12.03 28.20
N PRO A 68 23.00 -10.98 27.73
CA PRO A 68 21.82 -11.20 26.88
C PRO A 68 22.27 -12.04 25.68
N ASP A 69 21.70 -13.24 25.59
CA ASP A 69 21.86 -14.15 24.47
C ASP A 69 21.60 -13.36 23.18
N VAL A 70 22.48 -13.56 22.21
CA VAL A 70 22.33 -13.11 20.83
C VAL A 70 20.91 -13.49 20.37
N PRO A 71 20.10 -12.55 19.83
CA PRO A 71 18.79 -12.88 19.28
C PRO A 71 18.95 -14.01 18.26
N PRO A 72 18.01 -14.97 18.24
CA PRO A 72 18.15 -16.20 17.47
C PRO A 72 18.43 -15.84 16.02
N GLU A 73 19.49 -16.46 15.51
CA GLU A 73 20.01 -16.41 14.15
C GLU A 73 18.96 -15.96 13.12
N LEU A 74 19.26 -14.84 12.46
CA LEU A 74 18.57 -14.33 11.29
C LEU A 74 18.26 -15.50 10.33
N VAL A 75 17.04 -16.03 10.36
CA VAL A 75 16.67 -17.14 9.49
C VAL A 75 16.56 -16.55 8.10
N LEU A 76 17.43 -16.95 7.18
CA LEU A 76 17.35 -16.58 5.78
C LEU A 76 16.56 -17.66 5.02
N ASP A 77 15.68 -17.29 4.10
CA ASP A 77 15.16 -18.24 3.12
C ASP A 77 16.28 -18.70 2.19
N GLU A 78 15.96 -19.66 1.33
CA GLU A 78 16.86 -20.17 0.29
C GLU A 78 17.39 -19.09 -0.68
N THR A 79 16.83 -17.89 -0.66
CA THR A 79 17.25 -16.72 -1.45
C THR A 79 18.05 -15.69 -0.66
N GLY A 80 18.36 -15.98 0.61
CA GLY A 80 19.14 -15.09 1.47
C GLY A 80 18.33 -13.97 2.11
N VAL A 81 17.00 -14.07 2.11
CA VAL A 81 16.07 -13.08 2.70
C VAL A 81 15.73 -13.46 4.12
N PRO A 82 15.95 -12.60 5.12
CA PRO A 82 15.46 -12.89 6.46
C PRO A 82 13.94 -13.14 6.49
N VAL A 83 13.54 -14.29 7.05
CA VAL A 83 12.16 -14.78 7.09
C VAL A 83 11.44 -14.52 8.41
N ASN A 84 12.12 -13.92 9.40
CA ASN A 84 11.63 -13.91 10.78
C ASN A 84 11.43 -12.53 11.42
N GLY A 85 11.47 -11.42 10.67
CA GLY A 85 10.84 -10.15 11.09
C GLY A 85 11.15 -9.65 12.50
N GLN A 86 12.28 -10.03 13.11
CA GLN A 86 12.70 -9.53 14.42
C GLN A 86 13.43 -8.21 14.20
N THR A 87 12.65 -7.19 13.87
CA THR A 87 13.13 -5.82 13.75
C THR A 87 12.39 -4.96 14.74
N ASP A 88 13.12 -4.27 15.61
CA ASP A 88 12.53 -3.38 16.63
C ASP A 88 12.30 -1.95 16.10
N GLY A 89 12.61 -1.71 14.83
CA GLY A 89 12.64 -0.40 14.21
C GLY A 89 13.68 -0.33 13.09
N VAL A 90 13.95 0.88 12.64
CA VAL A 90 14.99 1.18 11.65
C VAL A 90 16.04 2.11 12.22
N LEU A 91 17.24 2.06 11.64
CA LEU A 91 18.27 3.05 11.81
C LEU A 91 18.34 3.90 10.55
N ILE A 92 18.24 5.21 10.73
CA ILE A 92 18.55 6.20 9.69
C ILE A 92 20.04 6.50 9.83
N THR A 93 20.86 5.99 8.92
CA THR A 93 22.32 6.15 8.97
C THR A 93 22.74 7.60 8.79
N GLU A 94 23.98 7.94 9.15
CA GLU A 94 24.54 9.27 8.90
C GLU A 94 24.64 9.59 7.41
N THR A 95 24.75 8.55 6.58
CA THR A 95 24.69 8.62 5.11
C THR A 95 23.27 8.68 4.54
N GLY A 96 22.24 8.67 5.39
CA GLY A 96 20.83 8.88 5.01
C GLY A 96 20.05 7.63 4.62
N TRP A 97 20.60 6.43 4.84
CA TRP A 97 19.93 5.17 4.51
C TRP A 97 18.99 4.73 5.63
N VAL A 98 17.82 4.21 5.25
CA VAL A 98 16.88 3.58 6.17
C VAL A 98 17.18 2.08 6.19
N THR A 99 17.59 1.56 7.34
CA THR A 99 18.01 0.16 7.49
C THR A 99 17.30 -0.50 8.67
N PRO A 100 16.55 -1.60 8.47
CA PRO A 100 15.95 -2.34 9.58
C PRO A 100 17.00 -2.81 10.59
N VAL A 101 16.72 -2.63 11.88
CA VAL A 101 17.62 -3.05 12.97
C VAL A 101 17.29 -4.50 13.33
N LEU A 102 18.26 -5.39 13.12
CA LEU A 102 18.12 -6.82 13.40
C LEU A 102 18.47 -7.16 14.87
N SER A 103 19.41 -6.43 15.46
CA SER A 103 19.72 -6.53 16.90
C SER A 103 20.60 -5.38 17.40
N GLY A 104 20.49 -5.08 18.70
CA GLY A 104 21.45 -4.24 19.42
C GLY A 104 22.72 -5.02 19.78
N LEU A 105 23.87 -4.37 19.69
CA LEU A 105 25.19 -4.92 20.00
C LEU A 105 25.88 -4.11 21.12
N ALA A 106 26.92 -4.68 21.72
CA ALA A 106 27.71 -3.99 22.73
C ALA A 106 28.34 -2.68 22.19
N GLY A 107 28.48 -1.69 23.06
CA GLY A 107 29.08 -0.40 22.71
C GLY A 107 28.18 0.50 21.85
N GLY A 108 26.85 0.31 21.89
CA GLY A 108 25.90 1.16 21.16
C GLY A 108 25.91 0.91 19.64
N ARG A 109 26.37 -0.27 19.21
CA ARG A 109 26.35 -0.69 17.81
C ARG A 109 25.06 -1.43 17.50
N HIS A 110 24.73 -1.52 16.22
CA HIS A 110 23.55 -2.22 15.73
C HIS A 110 23.94 -3.18 14.62
N ARG A 111 23.38 -4.39 14.62
CA ARG A 111 23.34 -5.24 13.44
C ARG A 111 22.13 -4.81 12.63
N VAL A 112 22.35 -4.41 11.38
CA VAL A 112 21.29 -3.91 10.49
C VAL A 112 21.17 -4.78 9.25
N TRP A 113 19.97 -4.74 8.67
CA TRP A 113 19.69 -5.18 7.32
C TRP A 113 20.09 -4.07 6.35
N THR A 114 21.10 -4.34 5.52
CA THR A 114 21.60 -3.36 4.55
C THR A 114 20.63 -3.20 3.37
N PRO A 115 20.67 -2.06 2.64
CA PRO A 115 19.75 -1.82 1.53
C PRO A 115 19.61 -2.99 0.56
N CYS A 116 20.68 -3.72 0.26
CA CYS A 116 20.67 -4.85 -0.66
C CYS A 116 20.32 -6.22 -0.06
N GLY A 117 19.87 -6.31 1.18
CA GLY A 117 19.47 -7.60 1.78
C GLY A 117 20.61 -8.38 2.42
N ARG A 118 21.65 -7.70 2.91
CA ARG A 118 22.75 -8.32 3.65
C ARG A 118 22.75 -7.84 5.10
N THR A 119 23.66 -8.38 5.91
CA THR A 119 23.87 -7.93 7.28
C THR A 119 25.13 -7.09 7.39
N GLN A 120 25.07 -6.04 8.19
CA GLN A 120 26.25 -5.25 8.55
C GLN A 120 26.13 -4.75 9.99
N ASP A 121 27.26 -4.70 10.70
CA ASP A 121 27.34 -4.06 12.00
C ASP A 121 27.78 -2.61 11.81
N ILE A 122 26.96 -1.67 12.27
CA ILE A 122 27.26 -0.24 12.19
C ILE A 122 27.17 0.41 13.57
N ALA A 123 27.82 1.55 13.70
CA ALA A 123 27.80 2.47 14.81
C ALA A 123 27.13 3.78 14.34
N GLY A 124 26.44 4.46 15.24
CA GLY A 124 25.78 5.73 14.92
C GLY A 124 24.48 5.57 14.16
N GLY A 125 23.94 6.68 13.64
CA GLY A 125 22.60 6.76 13.07
C GLY A 125 21.50 7.02 14.10
N ARG A 126 20.32 7.41 13.61
CA ARG A 126 19.14 7.71 14.42
C ARG A 126 18.17 6.54 14.40
N PHE A 127 17.92 5.95 15.56
CA PHE A 127 16.90 4.91 15.70
C PHE A 127 15.48 5.50 15.60
N VAL A 128 14.60 4.79 14.90
CA VAL A 128 13.18 5.10 14.75
C VAL A 128 12.41 3.80 14.99
N GLY A 129 11.63 3.75 16.06
CA GLY A 129 10.85 2.57 16.43
C GLY A 129 9.48 2.48 15.76
N SER A 130 8.87 3.62 15.41
CA SER A 130 7.59 3.67 14.71
C SER A 130 7.40 5.00 13.99
N VAL A 131 6.50 5.01 13.01
CA VAL A 131 5.97 6.20 12.32
C VAL A 131 4.51 5.97 11.93
N ASP A 132 3.78 7.04 11.62
CA ASP A 132 2.39 6.93 11.17
C ASP A 132 2.31 6.34 9.75
N PHE A 133 3.19 6.77 8.85
CA PHE A 133 3.20 6.30 7.46
C PHE A 133 4.59 5.92 6.96
N VAL A 134 4.65 4.83 6.20
CA VAL A 134 5.81 4.50 5.37
C VAL A 134 5.44 4.70 3.90
N LEU A 135 6.19 5.55 3.21
CA LEU A 135 5.99 5.81 1.80
C LEU A 135 7.10 5.17 0.97
N ASP A 136 6.73 4.56 -0.15
CA ASP A 136 7.64 3.81 -0.99
C ASP A 136 7.64 4.32 -2.43
N PRO A 137 8.60 5.16 -2.82
CA PRO A 137 8.76 5.52 -4.22
C PRO A 137 9.27 4.30 -4.99
N GLY A 138 8.43 3.69 -5.83
CA GLY A 138 8.75 2.50 -6.60
C GLY A 138 10.05 2.63 -7.42
N HIS A 139 10.74 1.50 -7.66
CA HIS A 139 11.98 1.44 -8.45
C HIS A 139 13.15 2.30 -7.91
N GLY A 140 14.09 2.73 -8.75
CA GLY A 140 15.23 3.58 -8.39
C GLY A 140 16.59 3.05 -8.85
N GLY A 141 17.52 3.96 -9.12
CA GLY A 141 18.88 3.68 -9.57
C GLY A 141 18.91 2.92 -10.88
N SER A 142 19.35 1.66 -10.84
CA SER A 142 19.42 0.79 -12.04
C SER A 142 18.06 0.22 -12.47
N GLU A 143 17.00 0.47 -11.71
CA GLU A 143 15.62 0.12 -12.07
C GLU A 143 14.90 1.42 -12.43
N PRO A 144 14.81 1.81 -13.71
CA PRO A 144 14.09 3.02 -14.11
C PRO A 144 12.57 2.86 -14.03
N GLY A 145 12.08 1.63 -13.89
CA GLY A 145 10.68 1.27 -14.11
C GLY A 145 10.28 1.43 -15.58
N ALA A 146 9.03 1.79 -15.83
CA ALA A 146 8.57 2.24 -17.13
C ALA A 146 9.36 3.48 -17.60
N VAL A 147 9.58 3.58 -18.90
CA VAL A 147 10.13 4.79 -19.52
C VAL A 147 9.14 5.23 -20.59
N GLY A 148 8.55 6.40 -20.38
CA GLY A 148 7.59 6.98 -21.31
C GLY A 148 8.24 7.33 -22.66
N ARG A 149 7.41 7.66 -23.66
CA ARG A 149 7.92 7.98 -25.01
C ARG A 149 8.71 9.28 -25.04
N GLY A 150 8.39 10.21 -24.14
CA GLY A 150 9.13 11.45 -23.90
C GLY A 150 10.43 11.26 -23.11
N GLY A 151 10.68 10.04 -22.60
CA GLY A 151 11.87 9.70 -21.83
C GLY A 151 11.72 9.88 -20.32
N LEU A 152 10.53 10.19 -19.82
CA LEU A 152 10.26 10.26 -18.40
C LEU A 152 10.42 8.87 -17.77
N ARG A 153 11.32 8.74 -16.79
CA ARG A 153 11.54 7.50 -16.05
C ARG A 153 10.55 7.42 -14.89
N GLU A 154 9.89 6.29 -14.74
CA GLU A 154 8.97 6.03 -13.64
C GLU A 154 9.64 6.24 -12.28
N ALA A 155 10.87 5.76 -12.10
CA ALA A 155 11.60 5.90 -10.85
C ALA A 155 11.78 7.37 -10.40
N ASP A 156 11.93 8.30 -11.33
CA ASP A 156 12.06 9.73 -11.05
C ASP A 156 10.71 10.31 -10.63
N LEU A 157 9.68 10.04 -11.42
CA LEU A 157 8.33 10.52 -11.15
C LEU A 157 7.77 9.96 -9.82
N ASN A 158 8.00 8.68 -9.55
CA ASN A 158 7.66 8.05 -8.27
C ASN A 158 8.31 8.81 -7.12
N LEU A 159 9.60 9.15 -7.23
CA LEU A 159 10.33 9.88 -6.20
C LEU A 159 9.73 11.28 -5.99
N ASP A 160 9.52 12.03 -7.07
CA ASP A 160 9.02 13.40 -7.01
C ASP A 160 7.63 13.48 -6.36
N VAL A 161 6.71 12.61 -6.77
CA VAL A 161 5.35 12.57 -6.21
C VAL A 161 5.37 12.10 -4.75
N THR A 162 6.20 11.11 -4.41
CA THR A 162 6.28 10.63 -3.03
C THR A 162 6.92 11.64 -2.08
N LEU A 163 7.89 12.44 -2.55
CA LEU A 163 8.46 13.53 -1.77
C LEU A 163 7.39 14.60 -1.45
N LYS A 164 6.55 14.93 -2.43
CA LYS A 164 5.40 15.84 -2.22
C LYS A 164 4.40 15.28 -1.22
N LEU A 165 4.09 13.99 -1.33
CA LEU A 165 3.21 13.29 -0.39
C LEU A 165 3.80 13.27 1.04
N ARG A 166 5.10 13.00 1.17
CA ARG A 166 5.80 13.08 2.46
C ARG A 166 5.62 14.47 3.06
N ASP A 167 5.93 15.52 2.30
CA ASP A 167 5.89 16.89 2.80
C ASP A 167 4.47 17.29 3.21
N ALA A 168 3.47 16.95 2.40
CA ALA A 168 2.07 17.20 2.72
C ALA A 168 1.59 16.46 4.00
N LEU A 169 2.00 15.19 4.19
CA LEU A 169 1.68 14.44 5.41
C LEU A 169 2.40 15.00 6.65
N VAL A 170 3.66 15.42 6.50
CA VAL A 170 4.42 16.06 7.59
C VAL A 170 3.79 17.41 7.97
N ASP A 171 3.37 18.21 6.99
CA ASP A 171 2.65 19.46 7.21
C ASP A 171 1.28 19.24 7.89
N ALA A 172 0.64 18.10 7.63
CA ALA A 172 -0.57 17.65 8.32
C ALA A 172 -0.30 17.09 9.74
N GLY A 173 0.96 17.01 10.16
CA GLY A 173 1.36 16.62 11.51
C GLY A 173 1.65 15.12 11.71
N TYR A 174 1.72 14.34 10.62
CA TYR A 174 2.06 12.93 10.67
C TYR A 174 3.57 12.69 10.62
N SER A 175 4.01 11.64 11.30
CA SER A 175 5.37 11.11 11.18
C SER A 175 5.49 10.21 9.96
N VAL A 176 6.52 10.43 9.14
CA VAL A 176 6.70 9.73 7.86
C VAL A 176 8.13 9.23 7.71
N THR A 177 8.29 8.01 7.22
CA THR A 177 9.56 7.49 6.69
C THR A 177 9.39 7.07 5.23
N MET A 178 10.41 7.32 4.40
CA MET A 178 10.43 6.85 3.01
C MET A 178 11.41 5.69 2.86
N THR A 179 11.11 4.70 2.00
CA THR A 179 12.03 3.59 1.70
C THR A 179 13.29 4.06 0.97
N ARG A 180 13.18 5.15 0.19
CA ARG A 180 14.29 5.91 -0.41
C ARG A 180 13.92 7.38 -0.54
N GLN A 181 14.92 8.26 -0.49
CA GLN A 181 14.74 9.72 -0.68
C GLN A 181 15.57 10.28 -1.85
N THR A 182 16.25 9.40 -2.59
CA THR A 182 17.09 9.72 -3.75
C THR A 182 16.91 8.66 -4.83
N ASP A 183 17.50 8.87 -6.02
CA ASP A 183 17.48 7.91 -7.13
C ASP A 183 18.44 6.74 -6.85
N VAL A 184 17.99 5.82 -5.98
CA VAL A 184 18.75 4.64 -5.56
C VAL A 184 17.88 3.39 -5.60
N ARG A 185 18.51 2.26 -5.94
CA ARG A 185 17.83 0.96 -5.96
C ARG A 185 17.63 0.46 -4.52
N VAL A 186 16.38 0.23 -4.14
CA VAL A 186 16.00 -0.51 -2.93
C VAL A 186 15.23 -1.77 -3.35
N PRO A 187 15.71 -2.99 -3.08
CA PRO A 187 14.98 -4.23 -3.32
C PRO A 187 13.62 -4.29 -2.59
N ILE A 188 12.64 -4.96 -3.20
CA ILE A 188 11.28 -5.10 -2.66
C ILE A 188 11.27 -5.72 -1.27
N VAL A 189 12.15 -6.68 -1.02
CA VAL A 189 12.29 -7.28 0.30
C VAL A 189 12.64 -6.22 1.34
N THR A 190 13.66 -5.39 1.09
CA THR A 190 14.08 -4.35 2.03
C THR A 190 12.98 -3.32 2.26
N ARG A 191 12.22 -2.93 1.22
CA ARG A 191 11.06 -2.03 1.36
C ARG A 191 10.02 -2.59 2.34
N ALA A 192 9.69 -3.87 2.19
CA ALA A 192 8.72 -4.55 3.05
C ALA A 192 9.22 -4.73 4.48
N GLU A 193 10.52 -4.97 4.68
CA GLU A 193 11.10 -5.05 6.03
C GLU A 193 11.13 -3.69 6.73
N ILE A 194 11.37 -2.59 6.00
CA ILE A 194 11.24 -1.23 6.55
C ILE A 194 9.81 -0.99 7.05
N ALA A 195 8.80 -1.38 6.25
CA ALA A 195 7.40 -1.24 6.63
C ALA A 195 7.05 -2.08 7.86
N GLN A 196 7.44 -3.36 7.90
CA GLN A 196 7.21 -4.23 9.05
C GLN A 196 7.90 -3.74 10.31
N ALA A 197 9.15 -3.26 10.20
CA ALA A 197 9.93 -2.77 11.33
C ALA A 197 9.32 -1.53 11.99
N LEU A 198 8.55 -0.74 11.24
CA LEU A 198 7.99 0.52 11.69
C LEU A 198 6.51 0.43 12.09
N ASP A 199 5.83 -0.68 11.75
CA ASP A 199 4.41 -0.95 12.00
C ASP A 199 3.50 0.29 11.78
N PRO A 200 3.52 0.91 10.58
CA PRO A 200 2.79 2.14 10.32
C PRO A 200 1.28 1.90 10.22
N ILE A 201 0.50 2.98 10.32
CA ILE A 201 -0.93 2.98 9.98
C ILE A 201 -1.14 2.44 8.57
N ALA A 202 -0.30 2.90 7.63
CA ALA A 202 -0.29 2.38 6.27
C ALA A 202 1.09 2.47 5.61
N PHE A 203 1.34 1.51 4.74
CA PHE A 203 2.44 1.47 3.78
C PHE A 203 1.90 1.78 2.38
N ILE A 204 2.37 2.87 1.75
CA ILE A 204 1.87 3.31 0.44
C ILE A 204 3.03 3.32 -0.56
N SER A 205 2.97 2.40 -1.53
CA SER A 205 3.92 2.31 -2.64
C SER A 205 3.41 3.09 -3.84
N VAL A 206 4.17 4.10 -4.26
CA VAL A 206 3.79 5.03 -5.34
C VAL A 206 4.49 4.62 -6.63
N HIS A 207 3.69 4.46 -7.67
CA HIS A 207 4.06 3.99 -8.99
C HIS A 207 3.30 4.74 -10.11
N PHE A 208 3.85 4.64 -11.33
CA PHE A 208 3.18 5.04 -12.57
C PHE A 208 3.39 3.97 -13.63
N ASN A 209 2.28 3.42 -14.13
CA ASN A 209 2.29 2.17 -14.86
C ASN A 209 2.75 2.34 -16.32
N ALA A 210 2.90 1.24 -17.05
CA ALA A 210 2.97 1.22 -18.51
C ALA A 210 1.94 0.26 -19.14
N GLY A 211 1.16 -0.47 -18.34
CA GLY A 211 0.32 -1.58 -18.78
C GLY A 211 1.03 -2.92 -18.57
N THR A 212 0.26 -3.99 -18.41
CA THR A 212 0.78 -5.29 -17.94
C THR A 212 1.30 -6.22 -19.01
N ASP A 213 0.57 -6.34 -20.12
CA ASP A 213 0.94 -7.22 -21.25
C ASP A 213 1.45 -6.40 -22.45
N ALA A 214 1.03 -5.14 -22.53
CA ALA A 214 1.46 -4.18 -23.53
C ALA A 214 1.32 -2.76 -22.98
N ALA A 215 1.99 -1.82 -23.65
CA ALA A 215 1.79 -0.39 -23.48
C ALA A 215 0.29 -0.05 -23.48
N SER A 216 -0.23 0.50 -22.38
CA SER A 216 -1.62 0.97 -22.35
C SER A 216 -1.79 2.11 -23.35
N THR A 217 -2.79 2.00 -24.22
CA THR A 217 -3.20 3.05 -25.16
C THR A 217 -4.37 3.88 -24.64
N THR A 218 -4.85 3.57 -23.43
CA THR A 218 -6.06 4.10 -22.82
C THR A 218 -5.74 4.64 -21.43
N PRO A 219 -6.12 5.89 -21.12
CA PRO A 219 -5.83 6.48 -19.82
C PRO A 219 -6.52 5.83 -18.64
N GLY A 220 -5.81 5.64 -17.53
CA GLY A 220 -6.39 4.99 -16.37
C GLY A 220 -5.50 4.98 -15.14
N THR A 221 -6.16 4.81 -14.00
CA THR A 221 -5.56 4.79 -12.67
C THR A 221 -5.84 3.42 -12.05
N GLU A 222 -4.84 2.80 -11.44
CA GLU A 222 -4.96 1.51 -10.77
C GLU A 222 -4.52 1.63 -9.31
N MET A 223 -5.30 1.08 -8.38
CA MET A 223 -4.93 0.96 -6.97
C MET A 223 -4.97 -0.51 -6.59
N TYR A 224 -3.80 -1.09 -6.37
CA TYR A 224 -3.68 -2.47 -5.92
C TYR A 224 -3.67 -2.55 -4.40
N HIS A 225 -4.45 -3.47 -3.87
CA HIS A 225 -4.51 -3.75 -2.44
C HIS A 225 -4.27 -5.22 -2.12
N GLN A 226 -3.99 -5.51 -0.85
CA GLN A 226 -3.87 -6.88 -0.34
C GLN A 226 -5.21 -7.62 -0.43
N ILE A 227 -5.17 -8.91 -0.81
CA ILE A 227 -6.35 -9.78 -0.96
C ILE A 227 -7.10 -9.94 0.38
N ASP A 228 -6.36 -10.23 1.45
CA ASP A 228 -6.92 -10.58 2.77
C ASP A 228 -6.87 -9.40 3.77
N SER A 229 -7.02 -8.16 3.29
CA SER A 229 -7.01 -6.95 4.15
C SER A 229 -8.15 -5.99 3.77
N PRO A 230 -9.24 -5.96 4.57
CA PRO A 230 -10.34 -5.00 4.38
C PRO A 230 -9.87 -3.54 4.44
N ASP A 231 -8.91 -3.24 5.31
CA ASP A 231 -8.37 -1.89 5.47
C ASP A 231 -7.52 -1.48 4.26
N SER A 232 -6.71 -2.39 3.70
CA SER A 232 -5.98 -2.11 2.46
C SER A 232 -6.93 -1.88 1.29
N LYS A 233 -8.00 -2.69 1.20
CA LYS A 233 -9.05 -2.51 0.19
C LYS A 233 -9.70 -1.13 0.30
N ARG A 234 -10.08 -0.74 1.52
CA ARG A 234 -10.72 0.55 1.79
C ARG A 234 -9.80 1.73 1.48
N LEU A 235 -8.56 1.71 1.98
CA LEU A 235 -7.59 2.77 1.72
C LEU A 235 -7.31 2.92 0.21
N ALA A 236 -7.12 1.81 -0.51
CA ALA A 236 -6.93 1.83 -1.96
C ALA A 236 -8.13 2.44 -2.69
N GLY A 237 -9.36 2.11 -2.28
CA GLY A 237 -10.59 2.66 -2.84
C GLY A 237 -10.75 4.16 -2.63
N LEU A 238 -10.29 4.67 -1.48
CA LEU A 238 -10.29 6.11 -1.19
C LEU A 238 -9.22 6.84 -2.01
N ILE A 239 -8.01 6.27 -2.11
CA ILE A 239 -6.93 6.86 -2.93
C ILE A 239 -7.35 6.90 -4.40
N TYR A 240 -7.97 5.83 -4.91
CA TYR A 240 -8.49 5.79 -6.28
C TYR A 240 -9.47 6.95 -6.53
N GLU A 241 -10.45 7.11 -5.65
CA GLU A 241 -11.52 8.11 -5.82
C GLU A 241 -10.98 9.53 -5.87
N GLU A 242 -10.10 9.91 -4.92
CA GLU A 242 -9.52 11.24 -4.86
C GLU A 242 -8.57 11.50 -6.05
N ALA A 243 -7.73 10.53 -6.40
CA ALA A 243 -6.81 10.66 -7.51
C ALA A 243 -7.56 10.75 -8.86
N PHE A 244 -8.56 9.90 -9.07
CA PHE A 244 -9.39 9.95 -10.27
C PHE A 244 -10.14 11.29 -10.36
N GLY A 245 -10.66 11.81 -9.24
CA GLY A 245 -11.31 13.12 -9.20
C GLY A 245 -10.40 14.30 -9.59
N VAL A 246 -9.09 14.21 -9.32
CA VAL A 246 -8.09 15.17 -9.83
C VAL A 246 -7.90 15.01 -11.34
N LEU A 247 -7.71 13.77 -11.79
CA LEU A 247 -7.32 13.45 -13.16
C LEU A 247 -8.46 13.69 -14.17
N ASP A 248 -9.71 13.37 -13.81
CA ASP A 248 -10.91 13.56 -14.65
C ASP A 248 -11.22 15.02 -14.98
N GLN A 249 -10.56 15.98 -14.32
CA GLN A 249 -10.69 17.42 -14.64
C GLN A 249 -9.95 17.82 -15.91
N PHE A 250 -9.01 16.99 -16.38
CA PHE A 250 -8.23 17.25 -17.58
C PHE A 250 -8.91 16.61 -18.80
N ASP A 251 -8.84 17.28 -19.96
CA ASP A 251 -9.40 16.81 -21.24
C ASP A 251 -8.57 15.68 -21.85
N ILE A 252 -8.48 14.59 -21.10
CA ILE A 252 -7.93 13.29 -21.47
C ILE A 252 -9.10 12.32 -21.37
N GLY A 253 -9.27 11.45 -22.37
CA GLY A 253 -10.33 10.46 -22.37
C GLY A 253 -10.10 9.38 -21.32
N TRP A 254 -10.21 9.73 -20.04
CA TRP A 254 -10.06 8.85 -18.90
C TRP A 254 -11.07 7.72 -18.99
N VAL A 255 -10.55 6.49 -19.02
CA VAL A 255 -11.40 5.30 -19.09
C VAL A 255 -11.34 4.61 -17.74
N ALA A 256 -12.41 4.80 -16.96
CA ALA A 256 -12.79 3.88 -15.90
C ALA A 256 -13.38 2.61 -16.55
N LEU A 257 -12.53 1.81 -17.18
CA LEU A 257 -12.90 0.50 -17.72
C LEU A 257 -12.39 -0.60 -16.79
N GLY A 258 -12.85 -1.85 -16.97
CA GLY A 258 -12.58 -2.98 -16.06
C GLY A 258 -11.11 -3.39 -15.89
N ASP A 259 -10.18 -2.62 -16.45
CA ASP A 259 -8.73 -2.70 -16.32
C ASP A 259 -8.10 -1.48 -15.61
N ALA A 260 -8.89 -0.53 -15.10
CA ALA A 260 -8.43 0.60 -14.29
C ALA A 260 -9.43 0.84 -13.14
N GLY A 261 -8.95 0.79 -11.90
CA GLY A 261 -9.80 0.76 -10.72
C GLY A 261 -9.04 0.38 -9.46
N THR A 262 -9.78 -0.02 -8.44
CA THR A 262 -9.28 -0.61 -7.20
C THR A 262 -9.38 -2.12 -7.31
N LEU A 263 -8.24 -2.82 -7.34
CA LEU A 263 -8.19 -4.23 -7.68
C LEU A 263 -7.17 -5.04 -6.90
N VAL A 264 -7.35 -6.36 -6.94
CA VAL A 264 -6.34 -7.34 -6.50
C VAL A 264 -5.66 -7.97 -7.70
N ARG A 265 -4.44 -8.45 -7.51
CA ARG A 265 -3.76 -9.32 -8.48
C ARG A 265 -3.25 -10.58 -7.77
N PRO A 266 -3.88 -11.74 -7.97
CA PRO A 266 -3.42 -12.99 -7.36
C PRO A 266 -2.15 -13.53 -8.03
N ASN A 267 -1.28 -14.15 -7.24
CA ASN A 267 -0.20 -15.02 -7.71
C ASN A 267 -0.69 -16.47 -7.88
N ARG A 268 0.19 -17.36 -8.36
CA ARG A 268 -0.14 -18.78 -8.62
C ARG A 268 -0.62 -19.56 -7.39
N ALA A 269 -0.22 -19.11 -6.19
CA ALA A 269 -0.60 -19.72 -4.91
C ALA A 269 -1.84 -19.06 -4.28
N GLY A 270 -2.48 -18.09 -4.94
CA GLY A 270 -3.69 -17.42 -4.47
C GLY A 270 -3.46 -16.22 -3.55
N GLY A 271 -2.21 -15.91 -3.17
CA GLY A 271 -1.87 -14.69 -2.41
C GLY A 271 -1.54 -13.50 -3.31
N ASP A 272 -1.11 -12.38 -2.73
CA ASP A 272 -0.82 -11.16 -3.50
C ASP A 272 0.31 -11.35 -4.51
N TYR A 273 0.15 -10.83 -5.73
CA TYR A 273 1.17 -10.86 -6.78
C TYR A 273 2.35 -9.95 -6.46
N TYR A 274 2.08 -8.69 -6.12
CA TYR A 274 3.10 -7.69 -5.84
C TYR A 274 3.79 -7.98 -4.51
N GLY A 275 5.12 -8.10 -4.55
CA GLY A 275 5.90 -8.40 -3.35
C GLY A 275 5.82 -7.32 -2.27
N VAL A 276 5.65 -6.05 -2.67
CA VAL A 276 5.44 -4.92 -1.76
C VAL A 276 4.09 -4.94 -1.05
N LEU A 277 3.12 -5.73 -1.54
CA LEU A 277 1.85 -5.98 -0.83
C LEU A 277 1.92 -7.27 -0.01
N ARG A 278 2.50 -8.32 -0.59
CA ARG A 278 2.57 -9.65 0.03
C ARG A 278 3.45 -9.71 1.28
N ARG A 279 4.63 -9.08 1.22
CA ARG A 279 5.69 -9.23 2.22
C ARG A 279 5.45 -8.45 3.51
N PRO A 280 4.94 -7.20 3.50
CA PRO A 280 4.80 -6.44 4.74
C PRO A 280 3.56 -6.81 5.57
N ALA A 281 2.79 -7.84 5.17
CA ALA A 281 1.63 -8.27 5.95
C ALA A 281 2.02 -8.57 7.42
N PRO A 282 1.24 -8.13 8.41
CA PRO A 282 -0.14 -7.64 8.29
C PRO A 282 -0.29 -6.12 8.10
N VAL A 283 0.79 -5.36 7.83
CA VAL A 283 0.70 -3.90 7.63
C VAL A 283 -0.26 -3.58 6.48
N VAL A 284 -1.17 -2.63 6.71
CA VAL A 284 -2.11 -2.11 5.70
C VAL A 284 -1.31 -1.53 4.53
N SER A 285 -1.47 -2.09 3.34
CA SER A 285 -0.58 -1.81 2.21
C SER A 285 -1.35 -1.53 0.91
N VAL A 286 -0.99 -0.43 0.24
CA VAL A 286 -1.51 -0.04 -1.08
C VAL A 286 -0.37 0.18 -2.05
N LEU A 287 -0.54 -0.27 -3.29
CA LEU A 287 0.33 0.08 -4.41
C LEU A 287 -0.49 0.94 -5.37
N ALA A 288 -0.17 2.23 -5.43
CA ALA A 288 -0.85 3.24 -6.20
C ALA A 288 -0.16 3.44 -7.55
N GLU A 289 -0.85 3.09 -8.64
CA GLU A 289 -0.45 3.33 -10.02
C GLU A 289 -1.29 4.47 -10.58
N TYR A 290 -0.79 5.71 -10.47
CA TYR A 290 -1.63 6.89 -10.71
C TYR A 290 -2.06 7.07 -12.17
N ALA A 291 -1.17 6.76 -13.12
CA ALA A 291 -1.40 6.92 -14.56
C ALA A 291 -0.46 6.00 -15.37
N TYR A 292 -0.74 5.82 -16.67
CA TYR A 292 0.13 5.07 -17.57
C TYR A 292 1.16 5.95 -18.31
N LEU A 293 2.45 5.87 -17.94
CA LEU A 293 3.56 6.50 -18.67
C LEU A 293 3.71 6.03 -20.12
N SER A 294 3.16 4.87 -20.47
CA SER A 294 3.12 4.39 -21.85
C SER A 294 2.20 5.24 -22.75
N ASN A 295 1.25 5.95 -22.14
CA ASN A 295 0.32 6.82 -22.83
C ASN A 295 0.89 8.25 -22.89
N PRO A 296 1.13 8.81 -24.09
CA PRO A 296 1.76 10.12 -24.21
C PRO A 296 0.98 11.27 -23.56
N SER A 297 -0.35 11.21 -23.53
CA SER A 297 -1.18 12.25 -22.92
C SER A 297 -1.06 12.22 -21.39
N GLU A 298 -1.04 11.03 -20.80
CA GLU A 298 -0.82 10.86 -19.37
C GLU A 298 0.61 11.22 -18.98
N GLU A 299 1.62 10.74 -19.72
CA GLU A 299 3.03 11.10 -19.50
C GLU A 299 3.21 12.62 -19.50
N GLN A 300 2.62 13.32 -20.48
CA GLN A 300 2.66 14.77 -20.55
C GLN A 300 1.99 15.41 -19.33
N LEU A 301 0.81 14.92 -18.92
CA LEU A 301 0.08 15.46 -17.78
C LEU A 301 0.85 15.30 -16.48
N VAL A 302 1.33 14.08 -16.17
CA VAL A 302 1.99 13.79 -14.89
C VAL A 302 3.43 14.32 -14.82
N SER A 303 3.98 14.77 -15.95
CA SER A 303 5.23 15.54 -15.97
C SER A 303 5.09 16.95 -15.39
N ASP A 304 3.86 17.47 -15.23
CA ASP A 304 3.60 18.77 -14.60
C ASP A 304 3.72 18.67 -13.07
N PRO A 305 4.64 19.42 -12.43
CA PRO A 305 4.78 19.43 -10.97
C PRO A 305 3.52 19.85 -10.20
N ALA A 306 2.61 20.61 -10.82
CA ALA A 306 1.33 20.97 -10.22
C ALA A 306 0.40 19.76 -10.14
N VAL A 307 0.33 18.95 -11.20
CA VAL A 307 -0.46 17.70 -11.19
C VAL A 307 0.12 16.72 -10.18
N GLN A 308 1.44 16.59 -10.12
CA GLN A 308 2.12 15.78 -9.11
C GLN A 308 1.75 16.19 -7.67
N GLN A 309 1.64 17.50 -7.41
CA GLN A 309 1.19 18.01 -6.12
C GLN A 309 -0.28 17.68 -5.87
N MET A 310 -1.15 17.85 -6.86
CA MET A 310 -2.58 17.52 -6.73
C MET A 310 -2.79 16.03 -6.44
N LEU A 311 -2.00 15.14 -7.03
CA LEU A 311 -2.03 13.70 -6.73
C LEU A 311 -1.59 13.42 -5.29
N ALA A 312 -0.52 14.06 -4.81
CA ALA A 312 -0.09 13.93 -3.42
C ALA A 312 -1.15 14.43 -2.43
N ASP A 313 -1.76 15.59 -2.68
CA ASP A 313 -2.80 16.17 -1.84
C ASP A 313 -4.08 15.32 -1.85
N ALA A 314 -4.41 14.71 -3.00
CA ALA A 314 -5.49 13.74 -3.12
C ALA A 314 -5.23 12.48 -2.25
N THR A 315 -4.00 11.98 -2.22
CA THR A 315 -3.64 10.87 -1.32
C THR A 315 -3.78 11.26 0.15
N VAL A 316 -3.37 12.48 0.54
CA VAL A 316 -3.55 12.98 1.91
C VAL A 316 -5.04 13.03 2.27
N THR A 317 -5.87 13.54 1.36
CA THR A 317 -7.33 13.58 1.56
C THR A 317 -7.92 12.18 1.74
N ALA A 318 -7.48 11.21 0.94
CA ALA A 318 -7.87 9.81 1.07
C ALA A 318 -7.46 9.20 2.42
N ILE A 319 -6.25 9.51 2.89
CA ILE A 319 -5.76 9.09 4.22
C ILE A 319 -6.59 9.71 5.34
N GLU A 320 -6.92 11.00 5.26
CA GLU A 320 -7.78 11.65 6.25
C GLU A 320 -9.17 11.01 6.28
N ARG A 321 -9.77 10.73 5.11
CA ARG A 321 -11.03 9.98 5.01
C ARG A 321 -10.91 8.59 5.61
N PHE A 322 -9.80 7.90 5.36
CA PHE A 322 -9.53 6.58 5.93
C PHE A 322 -9.50 6.63 7.47
N LEU A 323 -8.87 7.65 8.05
CA LEU A 323 -8.73 7.81 9.50
C LEU A 323 -9.99 8.31 10.21
N THR A 324 -10.85 9.08 9.53
CA THR A 324 -11.91 9.85 10.19
C THR A 324 -13.34 9.44 9.82
N THR A 325 -13.50 8.54 8.85
CA THR A 325 -14.81 8.10 8.36
C THR A 325 -14.86 6.58 8.24
N ASP A 326 -16.06 6.03 7.98
CA ASP A 326 -16.27 4.63 7.58
C ASP A 326 -16.51 4.49 6.07
N ASP A 327 -16.17 5.52 5.29
CA ASP A 327 -16.41 5.53 3.84
C ASP A 327 -15.67 4.37 3.16
N PRO A 328 -16.35 3.49 2.41
CA PRO A 328 -15.73 2.33 1.80
C PRO A 328 -14.74 2.67 0.67
N GLY A 329 -14.79 3.88 0.10
CA GLY A 329 -14.10 4.22 -1.14
C GLY A 329 -14.80 3.63 -2.38
N SER A 330 -14.15 3.74 -3.55
CA SER A 330 -14.77 3.32 -4.81
C SER A 330 -13.77 2.71 -5.82
N GLY A 331 -14.21 2.53 -7.07
CA GLY A 331 -13.40 1.96 -8.14
C GLY A 331 -13.25 0.44 -8.12
N PHE A 332 -13.91 -0.28 -7.21
CA PHE A 332 -13.71 -1.72 -7.03
C PHE A 332 -14.04 -2.54 -8.28
N ILE A 333 -13.11 -3.40 -8.68
CA ILE A 333 -13.28 -4.35 -9.78
C ILE A 333 -13.42 -5.78 -9.20
N ASP A 334 -14.61 -6.37 -9.36
CA ASP A 334 -14.93 -7.70 -8.82
C ASP A 334 -14.27 -8.85 -9.59
N ASP A 335 -14.00 -8.68 -10.88
CA ASP A 335 -13.36 -9.69 -11.75
C ASP A 335 -12.25 -9.03 -12.59
N PRO A 336 -11.08 -8.75 -11.98
CA PRO A 336 -9.98 -8.12 -12.70
C PRO A 336 -9.47 -9.04 -13.80
N ILE A 337 -9.23 -8.48 -14.99
CA ILE A 337 -8.71 -9.23 -16.14
C ILE A 337 -7.45 -10.00 -15.72
N PHE A 338 -7.39 -11.30 -16.02
CA PHE A 338 -6.21 -12.11 -15.71
C PHE A 338 -5.00 -11.68 -16.55
N ARG A 339 -4.02 -11.03 -15.91
CA ARG A 339 -2.83 -10.43 -16.56
C ARG A 339 -1.61 -11.34 -16.57
N GLY A 340 -1.83 -12.65 -16.54
CA GLY A 340 -0.78 -13.67 -16.47
C GLY A 340 0.08 -13.64 -15.20
N TYR A 341 0.98 -14.62 -15.09
CA TYR A 341 1.97 -14.73 -14.01
C TYR A 341 3.38 -14.35 -14.49
N GLY A 342 3.48 -13.35 -15.39
CA GLY A 342 4.76 -12.85 -15.89
C GLY A 342 5.71 -12.49 -14.74
N PRO A 343 7.03 -12.44 -14.98
CA PRO A 343 7.96 -12.08 -13.92
C PRO A 343 7.64 -10.67 -13.43
N SER A 344 7.40 -10.50 -12.13
CA SER A 344 7.30 -9.18 -11.47
C SER A 344 8.69 -8.53 -11.36
N GLY A 345 9.51 -8.64 -12.41
CA GLY A 345 10.98 -8.74 -12.41
C GLY A 345 11.79 -7.61 -11.79
N ALA A 346 11.15 -6.56 -11.27
CA ALA A 346 11.78 -5.49 -10.52
C ALA A 346 12.04 -5.88 -9.05
N GLY A 347 13.05 -5.27 -8.44
CA GLY A 347 13.24 -5.26 -6.99
C GLY A 347 13.95 -6.47 -6.39
N ARG A 348 14.70 -7.24 -7.19
CA ARG A 348 15.57 -8.32 -6.68
C ARG A 348 16.82 -7.76 -6.00
N THR A 349 17.40 -8.54 -5.09
CA THR A 349 18.72 -8.27 -4.47
C THR A 349 19.88 -8.63 -5.41
N THR A 350 19.62 -9.35 -6.50
CA THR A 350 20.63 -9.73 -7.51
C THR A 350 21.28 -8.48 -8.11
N ASN A 351 22.61 -8.45 -8.16
CA ASN A 351 23.43 -7.32 -8.64
C ASN A 351 23.21 -6.01 -7.87
N CYS A 352 22.61 -6.07 -6.68
CA CYS A 352 22.53 -4.92 -5.78
C CYS A 352 23.87 -4.76 -5.03
N THR A 353 24.40 -3.54 -5.04
CA THR A 353 25.62 -3.17 -4.33
C THR A 353 25.25 -2.27 -3.17
N ASP A 354 25.56 -2.70 -1.94
CA ASP A 354 25.28 -1.89 -0.76
C ASP A 354 26.08 -0.58 -0.81
N PRO A 355 25.42 0.51 -0.42
CA PRO A 355 26.08 1.78 -0.20
C PRO A 355 26.90 1.75 1.11
N PRO A 356 27.85 2.68 1.28
CA PRO A 356 28.43 2.95 2.59
C PRO A 356 27.35 3.38 3.59
N LEU A 357 27.30 2.70 4.75
CA LEU A 357 26.38 3.00 5.84
C LEU A 357 27.02 3.84 6.96
N GLU A 358 28.35 3.99 6.93
CA GLU A 358 29.18 4.77 7.85
C GLU A 358 30.15 5.66 7.06
#